data_AF-A0A7V8C043-F1
#
_entry.id   AF-A0A7V8C043-F1
#
_cell.length_a   1.000
_cell.length_b   1.000
_cell.length_c   1.000
_cell.angle_alpha   90.00
_cell.angle_beta   90.00
_cell.angle_gamma   90.00
#
_symmetry.space_group_name_H-M   'P 1'
#
loop_
_entity.id
_entity.type
_entity.pdbx_description
1 polymer ?
#
loop_
_entity_poly.entity_id
_entity_poly.type
_entity_poly.pdbx_seq_one_letter_code
_entity_poly.pdbx_strand_id
1 'polypeptide(L)' 'MTTKAVSVSEFKAHCLDVIRQVERAGTAVDLVRRGKVVARLVPSAPASRG' A
#
# COMPACT_ATOMS: atom_id res chain seq x y z
N MET A 1 2.04 14.00 2.86
CA MET A 1 1.81 12.55 3.00
C MET A 1 1.02 12.10 1.78
N THR A 2 1.69 11.64 0.74
CA THR A 2 1.05 11.28 -0.54
C THR A 2 0.68 9.79 -0.46
N THR A 3 -0.55 9.49 -0.05
CA THR A 3 -1.04 8.10 0.01
C THR A 3 -1.29 7.62 -1.42
N LYS A 4 -0.61 6.55 -1.83
CA LYS A 4 -0.75 5.98 -3.18
C LYS A 4 -2.00 5.10 -3.22
N ALA A 5 -2.87 5.28 -4.21
CA ALA A 5 -4.07 4.44 -4.40
C ALA A 5 -3.78 3.31 -5.38
N VAL A 6 -4.17 2.07 -5.04
CA VAL A 6 -4.00 0.86 -5.85
C VAL A 6 -5.33 0.12 -5.91
N SER A 7 -5.71 -0.39 -7.08
CA SER A 7 -6.96 -1.14 -7.18
C SER A 7 -6.86 -2.50 -6.46
N VAL A 8 -7.96 -3.00 -5.91
CA VAL A 8 -7.99 -4.34 -5.30
C VAL A 8 -7.57 -5.43 -6.30
N SER A 9 -7.88 -5.26 -7.59
CA SER A 9 -7.47 -6.20 -8.65
C SER A 9 -5.96 -6.22 -8.87
N GLU A 10 -5.34 -5.04 -8.88
CA GLU A 10 -3.88 -4.90 -9.01
C GLU A 10 -3.16 -5.39 -7.75
N PHE A 11 -3.70 -5.09 -6.57
CA PHE A 11 -3.20 -5.65 -5.32
C PHE A 11 -3.27 -7.18 -5.31
N LYS A 12 -4.35 -7.78 -5.83
CA LYS A 12 -4.44 -9.24 -5.95
C LYS A 12 -3.37 -9.81 -6.88
N ALA A 13 -3.06 -9.13 -8.00
CA ALA A 13 -2.07 -9.58 -8.97
C ALA A 13 -0.61 -9.41 -8.48
N HIS A 14 -0.34 -8.36 -7.71
CA HIS A 14 1.01 -7.97 -7.29
C HIS A 14 1.15 -7.86 -5.77
N CYS A 15 0.42 -8.70 -5.01
CA CYS A 15 0.24 -8.57 -3.57
C CYS A 15 1.58 -8.41 -2.81
N LEU A 16 2.52 -9.32 -3.05
CA LEU A 16 3.82 -9.30 -2.39
C LEU A 16 4.66 -8.07 -2.76
N ASP A 17 4.58 -7.60 -4.01
CA ASP A 17 5.33 -6.43 -4.46
C ASP A 17 4.77 -5.15 -3.85
N VAL A 18 3.45 -5.03 -3.73
CA VAL A 18 2.80 -3.89 -3.07
C VAL A 18 3.14 -3.87 -1.58
N ILE A 19 3.12 -5.01 -0.90
CA ILE A 19 3.54 -5.11 0.52
C ILE A 19 5.00 -4.67 0.68
N ARG A 20 5.92 -5.22 -0.12
CA ARG A 20 7.34 -4.84 -0.10
C ARG A 20 7.55 -3.37 -0.40
N GLN A 21 6.74 -2.79 -1.29
CA GLN A 21 6.79 -1.36 -1.57
C GLN A 21 6.42 -0.54 -0.32
N VAL A 22 5.36 -0.93 0.40
CA VAL A 22 4.93 -0.26 1.63
C VAL A 22 5.98 -0.39 2.73
N GLU A 23 6.57 -1.58 2.89
CA GLU A 23 7.65 -1.82 3.84
C GLU A 23 8.89 -0.96 3.54
N ARG A 24 9.35 -0.93 2.28
CA ARG A 24 10.54 -0.17 1.88
C ARG A 24 10.33 1.34 1.89
N ALA A 25 9.18 1.80 1.41
CA ALA A 25 8.89 3.22 1.28
C ALA A 25 8.38 3.84 2.58
N GLY A 26 7.95 3.02 3.56
CA GLY A 26 7.32 3.49 4.79
C GLY A 26 6.05 4.32 4.55
N THR A 27 5.43 4.18 3.38
CA THR A 27 4.29 5.00 2.94
C THR A 27 3.05 4.12 2.81
N ALA A 28 1.93 4.59 3.36
CA ALA A 28 0.67 3.88 3.28
C ALA A 28 0.11 3.82 1.84
N VAL A 29 -0.59 2.74 1.53
CA VAL A 29 -1.26 2.53 0.25
C VAL A 29 -2.75 2.31 0.49
N ASP A 30 -3.59 3.07 -0.21
CA ASP A 30 -5.04 2.89 -0.20
C ASP A 30 -5.46 1.86 -1.24
N LEU A 31 -6.20 0.84 -0.81
CA LEU A 31 -6.80 -0.14 -1.69
C LEU A 31 -8.19 0.36 -2.12
N VAL A 32 -8.37 0.55 -3.42
CA VAL A 32 -9.61 1.07 -4.00
C VAL A 32 -10.37 0.01 -4.78
N ARG A 33 -11.70 0.01 -4.65
CA ARG A 33 -12.61 -0.80 -5.44
C ARG A 33 -13.72 0.10 -5.98
N ARG A 34 -13.86 0.17 -7.30
CA ARG A 34 -14.85 1.03 -7.98
C ARG A 34 -14.76 2.50 -7.53
N GLY A 35 -13.53 3.01 -7.44
CA GLY A 35 -13.25 4.40 -7.03
C GLY A 35 -13.41 4.71 -5.54
N LYS A 36 -13.76 3.72 -4.70
CA LYS A 36 -13.88 3.89 -3.25
C LYS A 36 -12.74 3.20 -2.52
N VAL A 37 -12.15 3.85 -1.53
CA VAL A 37 -11.19 3.22 -0.62
C VAL A 37 -11.92 2.18 0.22
N VAL A 38 -11.44 0.93 0.20
CA VAL A 38 -12.03 -0.19 0.95
C VAL A 38 -11.09 -0.74 2.02
N ALA A 39 -9.79 -0.50 1.88
CA ALA A 39 -8.79 -0.86 2.88
C ALA A 39 -7.54 0.03 2.73
N ARG A 40 -6.67 0.03 3.74
CA ARG A 40 -5.38 0.73 3.72
C ARG A 40 -4.29 -0.21 4.21
N LEU A 41 -3.22 -0.31 3.45
CA LEU A 41 -1.99 -0.99 3.86
C LEU A 41 -1.08 0.03 4.54
N VAL A 42 -0.69 -0.24 5.77
CA VAL A 42 0.23 0.60 6.55
C VAL A 42 1.49 -0.19 6.88
N PRO A 43 2.68 0.42 6.86
CA PRO A 43 3.89 -0.24 7.32
C PRO A 43 3.79 -0.52 8.82
N SER A 44 4.26 -1.68 9.26
CA SER A 44 4.21 -2.13 10.65
C SER A 44 5.21 -1.43 11.56
N ALA A 45 6.33 -0.97 11.00
CA ALA A 45 7.30 -0.12 11.68
C ALA A 45 7.53 1.15 10.85
N PRO A 46 7.72 2.33 11.49
CA PRO A 46 8.21 3.50 10.76
C PRO A 46 9.53 3.08 10.13
N ALA A 47 9.68 3.25 8.81
CA ALA A 47 10.88 2.88 8.09
C ALA A 47 12.10 3.38 8.88
N SER A 48 12.79 2.46 9.55
CA SER A 48 14.02 2.78 10.25
C SER A 48 14.97 3.21 9.16
N ARG A 49 15.22 4.53 9.06
CA ARG A 49 16.36 5.06 8.32
C ARG A 49 17.61 4.45 8.96
N GLY A 50 18.05 3.32 8.41
CA GLY A 50 19.43 2.87 8.54
C GLY A 50 20.32 3.77 7.69
#